data_AF-A0A5R9MB44-F1
#
_entry.id   AF-A0A5R9MB44-F1
#
_cell.length_a   1.000
_cell.length_b   1.000
_cell.length_c   1.000
_cell.angle_alpha   90.00
_cell.angle_beta   90.00
_cell.angle_gamma   90.00
#
_symmetry.space_group_name_H-M   'P 1'
#
loop_
_entity.id
_entity.type
_entity.pdbx_description
1 polymer ?
#
loop_
_entity_poly.entity_id
_entity_poly.type
_entity_poly.pdbx_seq_one_letter_code
_entity_poly.pdbx_strand_id
1 'polypeptide(L)'
;MIALDRTRTVAVIGAGTMGQGIAQVALVAGHRVRLYDAAPGSAERGASAVAARIARLAEKGRMDAAERDAALARLAPAATLGELADAALVIEAIIEDLPAKQRLFSELEDVVDDACLLATNTSSLSVTAVAGALRRPGRFVGLHFFNPAPLLPLVEVVSAATTDEDAAATVYATAAAWGKSPVRCTDTPGFIVNRIARPFYAEAFRLHEEGAADPATIDAVLRECGGFAMGPFELTDLIGQDVNEAVTRSVWESFFHDPKFTPSLAQRRLVESGLLGRKSGRGWFRYGDEDRPLAATAAPAPAPEQVTVLGALGPAAELVALMEEAGIHVDHEEGGPGAILLGDDDWLFLADGSYATERGDSVIHFDLALDYRAATRIALAPGDTARPEAVLAAVGLFQALGKQVSVIEDVPGMIVARTVAMLVDLAADAVAKAVASPADIDTAMRLGVNYPLGPLEWGDRLGAHWVCEVLSELHDSCPGGRYAPSALLRRRTAAEGKLF
;
A
#
# COMPACT_ATOMS: atom_id res chain seq x y z
N MET A 1 23.44 0.62 -18.78
CA MET A 1 24.08 0.43 -17.46
C MET A 1 24.13 -1.06 -17.17
N ILE A 2 25.19 -1.54 -16.51
CA ILE A 2 25.53 -2.97 -16.48
C ILE A 2 25.20 -3.52 -15.08
N ALA A 3 24.43 -4.61 -15.03
CA ALA A 3 24.14 -5.34 -13.80
C ALA A 3 25.42 -5.99 -13.25
N LEU A 4 25.44 -6.31 -11.95
CA LEU A 4 26.54 -7.05 -11.36
C LEU A 4 26.75 -8.38 -12.09
N ASP A 5 28.00 -8.67 -12.46
CA ASP A 5 28.34 -9.93 -13.13
C ASP A 5 27.99 -11.15 -12.26
N ARG A 6 27.38 -12.17 -12.86
CA ARG A 6 26.89 -13.37 -12.15
C ARG A 6 28.01 -14.19 -11.50
N THR A 7 29.25 -14.07 -11.94
CA THR A 7 30.39 -14.74 -11.31
C THR A 7 30.86 -14.04 -10.04
N ARG A 8 30.39 -12.82 -9.77
CA ARG A 8 30.74 -12.07 -8.54
C ARG A 8 29.96 -12.58 -7.34
N THR A 9 30.62 -12.52 -6.19
CA THR A 9 30.05 -12.91 -4.90
C THR A 9 29.11 -11.83 -4.37
N VAL A 10 27.93 -12.26 -3.89
CA VAL A 10 27.00 -11.46 -3.10
C VAL A 10 27.07 -11.94 -1.65
N ALA A 11 27.38 -11.03 -0.73
CA ALA A 11 27.29 -11.31 0.70
C ALA A 11 25.94 -10.85 1.24
N VAL A 12 25.30 -11.67 2.07
CA VAL A 12 24.07 -11.32 2.78
C VAL A 12 24.34 -11.42 4.28
N ILE A 13 24.04 -10.35 5.01
CA ILE A 13 24.33 -10.24 6.44
C ILE A 13 23.03 -10.24 7.22
N GLY A 14 22.91 -11.16 8.16
CA GLY A 14 21.67 -11.50 8.86
C GLY A 14 21.06 -12.77 8.25
N ALA A 15 20.95 -13.82 9.05
CA ALA A 15 20.39 -15.12 8.65
C ALA A 15 18.92 -15.30 9.07
N GLY A 16 18.22 -14.20 9.36
CA GLY A 16 16.77 -14.18 9.60
C GLY A 16 15.94 -14.41 8.33
N THR A 17 14.61 -14.28 8.45
CA THR A 17 13.67 -14.55 7.34
C THR A 17 14.00 -13.77 6.07
N MET A 18 14.24 -12.46 6.18
CA MET A 18 14.57 -11.60 5.04
C MET A 18 15.91 -11.95 4.43
N GLY A 19 16.97 -12.07 5.24
CA GLY A 19 18.30 -12.43 4.74
C GLY A 19 18.33 -13.80 4.04
N GLN A 20 17.64 -14.81 4.57
CA GLN A 20 17.48 -16.09 3.87
C GLN A 20 16.74 -15.92 2.53
N GLY A 21 15.70 -15.10 2.48
CA GLY A 21 14.97 -14.81 1.24
C GLY A 21 15.82 -14.10 0.19
N ILE A 22 16.59 -13.09 0.60
CA ILE A 22 17.50 -12.32 -0.26
C ILE A 22 18.63 -13.22 -0.77
N ALA A 23 19.23 -14.03 0.11
CA ALA A 23 20.24 -15.02 -0.26
C ALA A 23 19.70 -16.00 -1.30
N GLN A 24 18.46 -16.48 -1.14
CA GLN A 24 17.80 -17.34 -2.12
C GLN A 24 17.65 -16.63 -3.48
N VAL A 25 17.23 -15.36 -3.50
CA VAL A 25 17.07 -14.58 -4.75
C VAL A 25 18.40 -14.46 -5.49
N ALA A 26 19.46 -14.02 -4.81
CA ALA A 26 20.79 -13.88 -5.42
C ALA A 26 21.35 -15.22 -5.92
N LEU A 27 21.12 -16.30 -5.17
CA LEU A 27 21.60 -17.65 -5.52
C LEU A 27 20.93 -18.20 -6.78
N VAL A 28 19.61 -18.04 -6.88
CA VAL A 28 18.82 -18.44 -8.06
C VAL A 28 19.19 -17.61 -9.28
N ALA A 29 19.53 -16.33 -9.09
CA ALA A 29 20.02 -15.46 -10.17
C ALA A 29 21.42 -15.85 -10.69
N GLY A 30 22.12 -16.76 -10.00
CA GLY A 30 23.37 -17.35 -10.46
C GLY A 30 24.62 -16.92 -9.69
N HIS A 31 24.49 -16.07 -8.67
CA HIS A 31 25.63 -15.57 -7.90
C HIS A 31 26.21 -16.62 -6.95
N ARG A 32 27.50 -16.45 -6.62
CA ARG A 32 28.06 -17.04 -5.39
C ARG A 32 27.52 -16.25 -4.20
N VAL A 33 26.99 -16.95 -3.19
CA VAL A 33 26.37 -16.29 -2.03
C VAL A 33 27.10 -16.67 -0.75
N ARG A 34 27.53 -15.65 -0.01
CA ARG A 34 28.06 -15.78 1.36
C ARG A 34 27.00 -15.31 2.35
N LEU A 35 26.54 -16.19 3.23
CA LEU A 35 25.62 -15.82 4.30
C LEU A 35 26.36 -15.68 5.61
N TYR A 36 26.25 -14.53 6.26
CA TYR A 36 26.88 -14.25 7.55
C TYR A 36 25.84 -13.86 8.59
N ASP A 37 26.08 -14.24 9.85
CA ASP A 37 25.31 -13.80 11.02
C ASP A 37 26.23 -13.76 12.24
N ALA A 38 26.08 -12.76 13.10
CA ALA A 38 26.91 -12.61 14.29
C ALA A 38 26.62 -13.68 15.36
N ALA A 39 25.41 -14.27 15.35
CA ALA A 39 25.05 -15.32 16.28
C ALA A 39 25.67 -16.67 15.85
N PRO A 40 26.45 -17.34 16.72
CA PRO A 40 27.08 -18.62 16.40
C PRO A 40 26.10 -19.67 15.86
N GLY A 41 26.47 -20.31 14.75
CA GLY A 41 25.65 -21.34 14.10
C GLY A 41 24.47 -20.80 13.28
N SER A 42 24.16 -19.50 13.32
CA SER A 42 23.01 -18.93 12.60
C SER A 42 23.23 -18.89 11.09
N ALA A 43 24.46 -18.60 10.64
CA ALA A 43 24.80 -18.62 9.22
C ALA A 43 24.62 -20.03 8.62
N GLU A 44 25.06 -21.08 9.32
CA GLU A 44 24.94 -22.47 8.89
C GLU A 44 23.49 -22.94 8.85
N ARG A 45 22.70 -22.60 9.90
CA ARG A 45 21.26 -22.88 9.93
C ARG A 45 20.52 -22.15 8.81
N GLY A 46 20.84 -20.87 8.58
CA GLY A 46 20.26 -20.07 7.50
C GLY A 46 20.58 -20.64 6.12
N ALA A 47 21.84 -21.01 5.88
CA ALA A 47 22.26 -21.62 4.62
C ALA A 47 21.57 -22.97 4.40
N SER A 48 21.44 -23.80 5.44
CA SER A 48 20.69 -25.06 5.37
C SER A 48 19.21 -24.84 5.06
N ALA A 49 18.58 -23.80 5.62
CA ALA A 49 17.19 -23.44 5.33
C ALA A 49 17.00 -22.96 3.88
N VAL A 50 17.95 -22.15 3.36
CA VAL A 50 17.95 -21.75 1.95
C VAL A 50 18.12 -22.97 1.04
N ALA A 51 19.07 -23.86 1.35
CA ALA A 51 19.28 -25.09 0.59
C ALA A 51 18.03 -25.98 0.52
N ALA A 52 17.33 -26.14 1.66
CA ALA A 52 16.07 -26.87 1.71
C ALA A 52 14.97 -26.23 0.85
N ARG A 53 14.90 -24.89 0.80
CA ARG A 53 13.94 -24.18 -0.08
C ARG A 53 14.26 -24.39 -1.56
N ILE A 54 15.54 -24.33 -1.95
CA ILE A 54 15.97 -24.62 -3.33
C ILE A 54 15.63 -26.07 -3.71
N ALA A 55 15.91 -27.04 -2.84
CA ALA A 55 15.55 -28.44 -3.08
C ALA A 55 14.03 -28.60 -3.31
N ARG A 56 13.22 -27.91 -2.49
CA ARG A 56 11.75 -27.92 -2.63
C ARG A 56 11.26 -27.28 -3.92
N LEU A 57 11.97 -26.30 -4.48
CA LEU A 57 11.64 -25.75 -5.81
C LEU A 57 11.83 -26.81 -6.89
N ALA A 58 12.89 -27.60 -6.80
CA ALA A 58 13.14 -28.69 -7.74
C ALA A 58 12.12 -29.82 -7.61
N GLU A 59 11.75 -30.22 -6.38
CA GLU A 59 10.68 -31.19 -6.14
C GLU A 59 9.33 -30.76 -6.74
N LYS A 60 9.06 -29.45 -6.77
CA LYS A 60 7.86 -28.86 -7.37
C LYS A 60 7.99 -28.63 -8.88
N GLY A 61 9.08 -29.06 -9.51
CA GLY A 61 9.33 -28.89 -10.95
C GLY A 61 9.56 -27.45 -11.38
N ARG A 62 9.87 -26.54 -10.45
CA ARG A 62 10.14 -25.11 -10.72
C ARG A 62 11.62 -24.82 -11.01
N MET A 63 12.48 -25.83 -10.93
CA MET A 63 13.92 -25.81 -11.14
C MET A 63 14.36 -27.25 -11.46
N ASP A 64 15.32 -27.44 -12.36
CA ASP A 64 15.82 -28.79 -12.62
C ASP A 64 16.88 -29.25 -11.59
N ALA A 65 17.24 -30.54 -11.61
CA ALA A 65 18.18 -31.09 -10.65
C ALA A 65 19.61 -30.55 -10.83
N ALA A 66 20.04 -30.26 -12.06
CA ALA A 66 21.38 -29.75 -12.34
C ALA A 66 21.51 -28.28 -11.93
N GLU A 67 20.47 -27.47 -12.17
CA GLU A 67 20.34 -26.10 -11.70
C GLU A 67 20.35 -26.03 -10.18
N ARG A 68 19.61 -26.93 -9.51
CA ARG A 68 19.64 -27.08 -8.04
C ARG A 68 21.05 -27.34 -7.55
N ASP A 69 21.72 -28.35 -8.09
CA ASP A 69 23.06 -28.75 -7.61
C ASP A 69 24.09 -27.64 -7.85
N ALA A 70 24.02 -26.96 -8.99
CA ALA A 70 24.85 -25.80 -9.30
C ALA A 70 24.58 -24.61 -8.38
N ALA A 71 23.32 -24.35 -8.02
CA ALA A 71 22.94 -23.32 -7.06
C ALA A 71 23.46 -23.66 -5.66
N LEU A 72 23.27 -24.88 -5.18
CA LEU A 72 23.73 -25.30 -3.85
C LEU A 72 25.26 -25.22 -3.73
N ALA A 73 26.01 -25.55 -4.77
CA ALA A 73 27.48 -25.42 -4.79
C ALA A 73 27.97 -23.96 -4.65
N ARG A 74 27.12 -22.97 -4.92
CA ARG A 74 27.42 -21.54 -4.82
C ARG A 74 27.05 -20.92 -3.47
N LEU A 75 26.37 -21.65 -2.60
CA LEU A 75 25.95 -21.15 -1.28
C LEU A 75 26.95 -21.61 -0.21
N ALA A 76 27.50 -20.66 0.55
CA ALA A 76 28.36 -20.98 1.68
C ALA A 76 28.07 -20.06 2.87
N PRO A 77 27.95 -20.61 4.10
CA PRO A 77 28.00 -19.79 5.30
C PRO A 77 29.41 -19.19 5.45
N ALA A 78 29.48 -18.01 6.06
CA ALA A 78 30.71 -17.35 6.48
C ALA A 78 30.74 -17.29 8.00
N ALA A 79 31.87 -17.64 8.62
CA ALA A 79 32.02 -17.62 10.08
C ALA A 79 32.45 -16.24 10.60
N THR A 80 33.12 -15.46 9.76
CA THR A 80 33.65 -14.14 10.10
C THR A 80 33.37 -13.14 8.99
N LEU A 81 33.36 -11.83 9.32
CA LEU A 81 33.27 -10.78 8.29
C LEU A 81 34.43 -10.87 7.30
N GLY A 82 35.64 -11.26 7.74
CA GLY A 82 36.82 -11.41 6.87
C GLY A 82 36.61 -12.35 5.66
N GLU A 83 35.71 -13.33 5.77
CA GLU A 83 35.36 -14.25 4.67
C GLU A 83 34.47 -13.61 3.59
N LEU A 84 34.07 -12.34 3.78
CA LEU A 84 33.27 -11.56 2.82
C LEU A 84 34.13 -10.66 1.92
N ALA A 85 35.46 -10.65 2.09
CA ALA A 85 36.37 -9.71 1.43
C ALA A 85 36.28 -9.68 -0.12
N ASP A 86 35.89 -10.80 -0.74
CA ASP A 86 35.73 -10.91 -2.19
C ASP A 86 34.32 -10.54 -2.71
N ALA A 87 33.41 -10.16 -1.82
CA ALA A 87 32.08 -9.71 -2.20
C ALA A 87 32.15 -8.46 -3.08
N ALA A 88 31.34 -8.42 -4.13
CA ALA A 88 31.15 -7.23 -4.95
C ALA A 88 29.87 -6.47 -4.60
N LEU A 89 28.95 -7.12 -3.88
CA LEU A 89 27.75 -6.54 -3.29
C LEU A 89 27.52 -7.17 -1.92
N VAL A 90 27.34 -6.33 -0.90
CA VAL A 90 26.89 -6.73 0.43
C VAL A 90 25.47 -6.24 0.64
N ILE A 91 24.56 -7.11 1.09
CA ILE A 91 23.18 -6.75 1.45
C ILE A 91 22.95 -7.06 2.93
N GLU A 92 22.72 -6.02 3.71
CA GLU A 92 22.46 -6.07 5.15
C GLU A 92 20.97 -6.23 5.45
N ALA A 93 20.63 -7.19 6.32
CA ALA A 93 19.29 -7.47 6.83
C ALA A 93 19.34 -7.95 8.30
N ILE A 94 20.10 -7.23 9.14
CA ILE A 94 20.18 -7.39 10.60
C ILE A 94 19.03 -6.61 11.29
N ILE A 95 19.07 -6.59 12.63
CA ILE A 95 18.13 -5.85 13.46
C ILE A 95 18.01 -4.38 13.03
N GLU A 96 16.81 -3.83 13.20
CA GLU A 96 16.49 -2.45 12.79
C GLU A 96 16.97 -1.44 13.85
N ASP A 97 18.28 -1.37 14.06
CA ASP A 97 18.98 -0.50 15.00
C ASP A 97 20.08 0.31 14.29
N LEU A 98 19.97 1.64 14.29
CA LEU A 98 20.89 2.52 13.56
C LEU A 98 22.36 2.36 14.02
N PRO A 99 22.69 2.41 15.33
CA PRO A 99 24.06 2.17 15.79
C PRO A 99 24.63 0.81 15.38
N ALA A 100 23.82 -0.26 15.41
CA ALA A 100 24.26 -1.58 14.96
C ALA A 100 24.60 -1.61 13.47
N LYS A 101 23.75 -1.01 12.61
CA LYS A 101 24.00 -0.94 11.17
C LYS A 101 25.23 -0.08 10.85
N GLN A 102 25.37 1.08 11.50
CA GLN A 102 26.54 1.95 11.31
C GLN A 102 27.85 1.24 11.67
N ARG A 103 27.91 0.57 12.84
CA ARG A 103 29.09 -0.21 13.24
C ARG A 103 29.43 -1.30 12.22
N LEU A 104 28.42 -2.08 11.81
CA LEU A 104 28.60 -3.15 10.83
C LEU A 104 29.17 -2.61 9.50
N PHE A 105 28.61 -1.53 8.97
CA PHE A 105 29.07 -0.98 7.70
C PHE A 105 30.47 -0.35 7.80
N SER A 106 30.82 0.29 8.92
CA SER A 106 32.19 0.74 9.16
C SER A 106 33.20 -0.42 9.20
N GLU A 107 32.86 -1.52 9.88
CA GLU A 107 33.71 -2.73 9.91
C GLU A 107 33.86 -3.37 8.52
N LEU A 108 32.78 -3.39 7.72
CA LEU A 108 32.81 -3.91 6.36
C LEU A 108 33.74 -3.12 5.45
N GLU A 109 33.85 -1.80 5.59
CA GLU A 109 34.76 -1.02 4.76
C GLU A 109 36.23 -1.37 4.96
N ASP A 110 36.61 -1.96 6.10
CA ASP A 110 37.97 -2.45 6.34
C ASP A 110 38.19 -3.88 5.78
N VAL A 111 37.11 -4.55 5.36
CA VAL A 111 37.12 -5.95 4.90
C VAL A 111 36.98 -6.05 3.39
N VAL A 112 35.99 -5.36 2.82
CA VAL A 112 35.63 -5.50 1.39
C VAL A 112 36.41 -4.51 0.53
N ASP A 113 36.58 -4.86 -0.75
CA ASP A 113 37.20 -3.97 -1.73
C ASP A 113 36.49 -2.60 -1.81
N ASP A 114 37.24 -1.57 -2.14
CA ASP A 114 36.77 -0.20 -2.32
C ASP A 114 35.66 -0.03 -3.38
N ALA A 115 35.63 -0.92 -4.38
CA ALA A 115 34.60 -0.95 -5.42
C ALA A 115 33.38 -1.81 -5.04
N CYS A 116 33.40 -2.51 -3.88
CA CYS A 116 32.26 -3.28 -3.41
C CYS A 116 31.07 -2.37 -3.07
N LEU A 117 29.90 -2.69 -3.63
CA LEU A 117 28.65 -1.99 -3.34
C LEU A 117 28.12 -2.44 -1.97
N LEU A 118 27.63 -1.49 -1.20
CA LEU A 118 27.06 -1.73 0.13
C LEU A 118 25.57 -1.39 0.10
N ALA A 119 24.72 -2.33 0.50
CA ALA A 119 23.29 -2.16 0.48
C ALA A 119 22.63 -2.54 1.80
N THR A 120 21.60 -1.80 2.21
CA THR A 120 20.76 -2.15 3.36
C THR A 120 19.33 -2.46 2.94
N ASN A 121 18.74 -3.50 3.53
CA ASN A 121 17.32 -3.85 3.40
C ASN A 121 16.44 -3.13 4.44
N THR A 122 16.95 -2.09 5.12
CA THR A 122 16.14 -1.34 6.09
C THR A 122 14.82 -0.88 5.49
N SER A 123 13.77 -0.88 6.31
CA SER A 123 12.40 -0.53 5.94
C SER A 123 11.93 0.79 6.55
N SER A 124 12.63 1.27 7.58
CA SER A 124 12.23 2.42 8.39
C SER A 124 13.36 3.40 8.73
N LEU A 125 14.63 2.98 8.68
CA LEU A 125 15.75 3.88 8.96
C LEU A 125 16.13 4.67 7.71
N SER A 126 16.58 5.91 7.91
CA SER A 126 17.17 6.72 6.85
C SER A 126 18.44 6.05 6.32
N VAL A 127 18.46 5.80 5.01
CA VAL A 127 19.64 5.26 4.31
C VAL A 127 20.81 6.25 4.41
N THR A 128 20.53 7.55 4.39
CA THR A 128 21.50 8.63 4.61
C THR A 128 22.08 8.58 6.01
N ALA A 129 21.27 8.33 7.04
CA ALA A 129 21.76 8.20 8.42
C ALA A 129 22.69 6.99 8.58
N VAL A 130 22.36 5.86 7.96
CA VAL A 130 23.25 4.68 7.97
C VAL A 130 24.55 4.98 7.22
N ALA A 131 24.47 5.62 6.06
CA ALA A 131 25.64 5.99 5.25
C ALA A 131 26.56 7.00 5.95
N GLY A 132 26.04 7.81 6.89
CA GLY A 132 26.80 8.87 7.57
C GLY A 132 28.01 8.39 8.39
N ALA A 133 28.11 7.09 8.68
CA ALA A 133 29.26 6.50 9.36
C ALA A 133 30.35 5.98 8.39
N LEU A 134 30.12 6.05 7.08
CA LEU A 134 31.03 5.50 6.07
C LEU A 134 32.09 6.50 5.62
N ARG A 135 33.30 6.00 5.34
CA ARG A 135 34.38 6.72 4.66
C ARG A 135 34.07 6.94 3.18
N ARG A 136 33.39 5.99 2.54
CA ARG A 136 33.01 6.04 1.12
C ARG A 136 31.50 5.85 0.92
N PRO A 137 30.68 6.84 1.28
CA PRO A 137 29.23 6.68 1.24
C PRO A 137 28.65 6.64 -0.18
N GLY A 138 29.41 7.05 -1.22
CA GLY A 138 28.98 7.02 -2.63
C GLY A 138 28.52 5.65 -3.15
N ARG A 139 29.13 4.57 -2.65
CA ARG A 139 28.79 3.18 -3.03
C ARG A 139 27.68 2.55 -2.18
N PHE A 140 27.07 3.33 -1.29
CA PHE A 140 26.03 2.87 -0.36
C PHE A 140 24.63 3.14 -0.92
N VAL A 141 23.74 2.15 -0.85
CA VAL A 141 22.36 2.26 -1.34
C VAL A 141 21.38 1.55 -0.41
N GLY A 142 20.11 1.94 -0.44
CA GLY A 142 19.03 1.09 0.05
C GLY A 142 18.62 0.10 -1.03
N LEU A 143 18.42 -1.15 -0.64
CA LEU A 143 17.90 -2.22 -1.50
C LEU A 143 16.81 -2.98 -0.74
N HIS A 144 15.63 -2.36 -0.68
CA HIS A 144 14.53 -2.80 0.17
C HIS A 144 13.65 -3.83 -0.55
N PHE A 145 13.72 -5.08 -0.08
CA PHE A 145 12.87 -6.19 -0.50
C PHE A 145 11.64 -6.30 0.39
N PHE A 146 10.54 -6.82 -0.18
CA PHE A 146 9.30 -7.07 0.53
C PHE A 146 9.16 -8.53 0.94
N ASN A 147 8.58 -8.79 2.12
CA ASN A 147 8.43 -10.15 2.65
C ASN A 147 7.19 -10.86 2.05
N PRO A 148 7.33 -12.08 1.48
CA PRO A 148 8.54 -12.87 1.29
C PRO A 148 9.36 -12.48 0.05
N ALA A 149 10.66 -12.21 0.25
CA ALA A 149 11.56 -11.70 -0.79
C ALA A 149 11.62 -12.55 -2.07
N PRO A 150 11.59 -13.90 -2.05
CA PRO A 150 11.57 -14.69 -3.29
C PRO A 150 10.27 -14.58 -4.10
N LEU A 151 9.14 -14.25 -3.46
CA LEU A 151 7.83 -14.25 -4.08
C LEU A 151 7.41 -12.86 -4.57
N LEU A 152 7.67 -11.81 -3.79
CA LEU A 152 7.27 -10.46 -4.16
C LEU A 152 8.20 -9.88 -5.23
N PRO A 153 7.66 -9.30 -6.31
CA PRO A 153 8.45 -8.84 -7.44
C PRO A 153 9.11 -7.47 -7.18
N LEU A 154 8.53 -6.63 -6.34
CA LEU A 154 9.01 -5.27 -6.09
C LEU A 154 10.30 -5.24 -5.26
N VAL A 155 11.19 -4.31 -5.61
CA VAL A 155 12.33 -3.88 -4.80
C VAL A 155 12.46 -2.37 -4.90
N GLU A 156 12.62 -1.66 -3.77
CA GLU A 156 12.91 -0.22 -3.78
C GLU A 156 14.43 0.00 -3.71
N VAL A 157 14.97 0.68 -4.73
CA VAL A 157 16.37 1.13 -4.77
C VAL A 157 16.40 2.56 -4.26
N VAL A 158 16.85 2.72 -3.02
CA VAL A 158 16.80 3.98 -2.27
C VAL A 158 18.15 4.68 -2.34
N SER A 159 18.17 5.91 -2.83
CA SER A 159 19.38 6.73 -2.87
C SER A 159 19.48 7.59 -1.61
N ALA A 160 20.56 7.43 -0.85
CA ALA A 160 20.93 8.37 0.20
C ALA A 160 21.37 9.70 -0.42
N ALA A 161 21.47 10.74 0.40
CA ALA A 161 21.95 12.06 -0.04
C ALA A 161 23.36 12.03 -0.68
N THR A 162 24.15 11.00 -0.37
CA THR A 162 25.54 10.83 -0.80
C THR A 162 25.73 9.71 -1.81
N THR A 163 24.68 8.97 -2.19
CA THR A 163 24.77 7.85 -3.13
C THR A 163 25.16 8.34 -4.52
N ASP A 164 26.15 7.68 -5.13
CA ASP A 164 26.53 7.91 -6.52
C ASP A 164 25.49 7.28 -7.47
N GLU A 165 25.13 8.01 -8.53
CA GLU A 165 24.14 7.52 -9.52
C GLU A 165 24.59 6.19 -10.16
N ASP A 166 25.89 6.01 -10.41
CA ASP A 166 26.42 4.75 -10.97
C ASP A 166 26.22 3.55 -10.02
N ALA A 167 26.29 3.77 -8.70
CA ALA A 167 26.05 2.75 -7.69
C ALA A 167 24.56 2.36 -7.66
N ALA A 168 23.67 3.37 -7.57
CA ALA A 168 22.22 3.16 -7.62
C ALA A 168 21.79 2.47 -8.92
N ALA A 169 22.35 2.89 -10.04
CA ALA A 169 22.13 2.29 -11.35
C ALA A 169 22.56 0.82 -11.45
N THR A 170 23.74 0.49 -10.94
CA THR A 170 24.26 -0.87 -10.95
C THR A 170 23.37 -1.77 -10.10
N VAL A 171 22.97 -1.31 -8.91
CA VAL A 171 22.08 -2.07 -8.03
C VAL A 171 20.68 -2.22 -8.64
N TYR A 172 20.14 -1.17 -9.27
CA TYR A 172 18.89 -1.24 -10.02
C TYR A 172 18.95 -2.31 -11.12
N ALA A 173 19.97 -2.25 -11.99
CA ALA A 173 20.15 -3.22 -13.06
C ALA A 173 20.34 -4.66 -12.51
N THR A 174 21.01 -4.79 -11.37
CA THR A 174 21.20 -6.07 -10.67
C THR A 174 19.88 -6.66 -10.17
N ALA A 175 19.06 -5.86 -9.48
CA ALA A 175 17.74 -6.31 -9.03
C ALA A 175 16.84 -6.72 -10.21
N ALA A 176 16.84 -5.94 -11.30
CA ALA A 176 16.12 -6.30 -12.52
C ALA A 176 16.63 -7.63 -13.11
N ALA A 177 17.95 -7.84 -13.17
CA ALA A 177 18.55 -9.09 -13.64
C ALA A 177 18.24 -10.30 -12.75
N TRP A 178 17.85 -10.08 -11.50
CA TRP A 178 17.36 -11.11 -10.57
C TRP A 178 15.87 -11.44 -10.77
N GLY A 179 15.23 -10.89 -11.78
CA GLY A 179 13.80 -11.07 -12.06
C GLY A 179 12.89 -10.24 -11.15
N LYS A 180 13.45 -9.19 -10.51
CA LYS A 180 12.66 -8.21 -9.75
C LYS A 180 12.22 -7.06 -10.64
N SER A 181 11.26 -6.30 -10.15
CA SER A 181 10.79 -5.03 -10.72
C SER A 181 11.27 -3.91 -9.81
N PRO A 182 12.53 -3.44 -9.97
CA PRO A 182 13.05 -2.38 -9.14
C PRO A 182 12.41 -1.03 -9.48
N VAL A 183 12.16 -0.23 -8.45
CA VAL A 183 11.75 1.17 -8.55
C VAL A 183 12.79 2.04 -7.86
N ARG A 184 12.94 3.30 -8.29
CA ARG A 184 13.90 4.24 -7.68
C ARG A 184 13.19 5.19 -6.74
N CYS A 185 13.80 5.47 -5.60
CA CYS A 185 13.39 6.58 -4.75
C CYS A 185 14.53 7.24 -3.99
N THR A 186 14.30 8.47 -3.54
CA THR A 186 15.17 9.15 -2.59
C THR A 186 14.87 8.70 -1.16
N ASP A 187 15.87 8.78 -0.30
CA ASP A 187 15.75 8.51 1.14
C ASP A 187 14.81 9.50 1.85
N THR A 188 13.53 9.11 1.93
CA THR A 188 12.50 9.78 2.73
C THR A 188 11.78 8.76 3.60
N PRO A 189 11.21 9.16 4.76
CA PRO A 189 10.61 8.19 5.67
C PRO A 189 9.52 7.34 5.00
N GLY A 190 9.66 6.02 5.10
CA GLY A 190 8.75 5.06 4.49
C GLY A 190 8.88 4.89 2.96
N PHE A 191 9.91 5.47 2.35
CA PHE A 191 10.21 5.38 0.91
C PHE A 191 8.98 5.67 0.02
N ILE A 192 8.56 4.72 -0.82
CA ILE A 192 7.33 4.83 -1.60
C ILE A 192 6.21 4.06 -0.89
N VAL A 193 6.36 2.74 -0.76
CA VAL A 193 5.26 1.86 -0.39
C VAL A 193 4.78 2.11 1.04
N ASN A 194 5.69 2.15 2.02
CA ASN A 194 5.30 2.30 3.41
C ASN A 194 4.68 3.67 3.69
N ARG A 195 5.13 4.71 2.99
CA ARG A 195 4.57 6.07 3.03
C ARG A 195 3.18 6.13 2.43
N ILE A 196 3.02 5.72 1.18
CA ILE A 196 1.76 5.92 0.43
C ILE A 196 0.68 4.93 0.90
N ALA A 197 1.04 3.75 1.42
CA ALA A 197 0.04 2.80 1.92
C ALA A 197 -0.59 3.20 3.26
N ARG A 198 -0.07 4.20 3.99
CA ARG A 198 -0.58 4.53 5.35
C ARG A 198 -2.07 4.88 5.38
N PRO A 199 -2.62 5.71 4.47
CA PRO A 199 -4.04 6.06 4.48
C PRO A 199 -4.97 4.86 4.30
N PHE A 200 -4.56 3.82 3.58
CA PHE A 200 -5.39 2.63 3.40
C PHE A 200 -5.79 1.98 4.73
N TYR A 201 -4.87 1.95 5.70
CA TYR A 201 -5.17 1.47 7.05
C TYR A 201 -5.82 2.57 7.90
N ALA A 202 -5.25 3.78 7.86
CA ALA A 202 -5.58 4.83 8.81
C ALA A 202 -7.00 5.38 8.60
N GLU A 203 -7.47 5.51 7.35
CA GLU A 203 -8.85 5.95 7.08
C GLU A 203 -9.87 4.90 7.52
N ALA A 204 -9.60 3.61 7.29
CA ALA A 204 -10.47 2.53 7.74
C ALA A 204 -10.58 2.46 9.28
N PHE A 205 -9.45 2.58 9.98
CA PHE A 205 -9.47 2.61 11.45
C PHE A 205 -10.19 3.83 12.00
N ARG A 206 -10.05 4.98 11.34
CA ARG A 206 -10.75 6.19 11.74
C ARG A 206 -12.26 6.08 11.54
N LEU A 207 -12.71 5.55 10.39
CA LEU A 207 -14.12 5.26 10.14
C LEU A 207 -14.71 4.32 11.19
N HIS A 208 -13.95 3.30 11.61
CA HIS A 208 -14.36 2.42 12.70
C HIS A 208 -14.43 3.13 14.07
N GLU A 209 -13.45 3.97 14.40
CA GLU A 209 -13.45 4.77 15.63
C GLU A 209 -14.59 5.80 15.68
N GLU A 210 -14.98 6.34 14.52
CA GLU A 210 -16.12 7.25 14.33
C GLU A 210 -17.47 6.51 14.36
N GLY A 211 -17.47 5.17 14.34
CA GLY A 211 -18.68 4.36 14.36
C GLY A 211 -19.37 4.22 13.00
N ALA A 212 -18.69 4.57 11.90
CA ALA A 212 -19.28 4.59 10.55
C ALA A 212 -19.83 3.21 10.12
N ALA A 213 -19.03 2.17 10.35
CA ALA A 213 -19.37 0.79 10.05
C ALA A 213 -18.46 -0.17 10.83
N ASP A 214 -18.87 -1.44 10.91
CA ASP A 214 -18.02 -2.48 11.49
C ASP A 214 -16.86 -2.87 10.55
N PRO A 215 -15.77 -3.46 11.08
CA PRO A 215 -14.60 -3.85 10.30
C PRO A 215 -14.89 -4.76 9.10
N ALA A 216 -15.85 -5.69 9.19
CA ALA A 216 -16.14 -6.61 8.09
C ALA A 216 -16.84 -5.87 6.94
N THR A 217 -17.70 -4.92 7.25
CA THR A 217 -18.34 -4.05 6.27
C THR A 217 -17.34 -3.14 5.56
N ILE A 218 -16.44 -2.47 6.30
CA ILE A 218 -15.41 -1.60 5.70
C ILE A 218 -14.47 -2.42 4.80
N ASP A 219 -14.00 -3.59 5.25
CA ASP A 219 -13.18 -4.49 4.45
C ASP A 219 -13.89 -4.93 3.16
N ALA A 220 -15.18 -5.27 3.24
CA ALA A 220 -15.95 -5.70 2.09
C ALA A 220 -16.16 -4.56 1.08
N VAL A 221 -16.45 -3.34 1.53
CA VAL A 221 -16.62 -2.17 0.65
C VAL A 221 -15.31 -1.85 -0.07
N LEU A 222 -14.17 -1.80 0.63
CA LEU A 222 -12.87 -1.55 -0.02
C LEU A 222 -12.52 -2.66 -1.03
N ARG A 223 -12.86 -3.92 -0.77
CA ARG A 223 -12.59 -5.03 -1.70
C ARG A 223 -13.54 -5.06 -2.90
N GLU A 224 -14.84 -4.99 -2.65
CA GLU A 224 -15.89 -5.27 -3.64
C GLU A 224 -16.36 -4.02 -4.41
N CYS A 225 -16.12 -2.81 -3.86
CA CYS A 225 -16.37 -1.53 -4.50
C CYS A 225 -15.06 -0.84 -4.93
N GLY A 226 -14.08 -0.79 -4.02
CA GLY A 226 -12.76 -0.20 -4.28
C GLY A 226 -11.80 -1.09 -5.08
N GLY A 227 -12.09 -2.37 -5.25
CA GLY A 227 -11.27 -3.31 -6.03
C GLY A 227 -9.98 -3.78 -5.34
N PHE A 228 -9.75 -3.45 -4.06
CA PHE A 228 -8.57 -3.90 -3.34
C PHE A 228 -8.58 -5.42 -3.11
N ALA A 229 -7.44 -6.09 -3.20
CA ALA A 229 -7.37 -7.55 -3.04
C ALA A 229 -7.79 -8.04 -1.65
N MET A 230 -7.58 -7.23 -0.61
CA MET A 230 -7.88 -7.53 0.78
C MET A 230 -8.20 -6.23 1.52
N GLY A 231 -9.18 -6.26 2.43
CA GLY A 231 -9.50 -5.12 3.27
C GLY A 231 -8.43 -4.83 4.33
N PRO A 232 -8.32 -3.58 4.82
CA PRO A 232 -7.28 -3.14 5.74
C PRO A 232 -7.31 -3.84 7.10
N PHE A 233 -8.48 -4.21 7.62
CA PHE A 233 -8.58 -4.92 8.91
C PHE A 233 -8.02 -6.33 8.77
N GLU A 234 -8.43 -7.08 7.74
CA GLU A 234 -7.90 -8.42 7.46
C GLU A 234 -6.39 -8.36 7.14
N LEU A 235 -5.97 -7.37 6.36
CA LEU A 235 -4.58 -7.22 5.96
C LEU A 235 -3.68 -6.93 7.16
N THR A 236 -4.09 -6.06 8.08
CA THR A 236 -3.30 -5.78 9.28
C THR A 236 -3.28 -6.96 10.26
N ASP A 237 -4.33 -7.76 10.33
CA ASP A 237 -4.31 -9.01 11.10
C ASP A 237 -3.39 -10.09 10.47
N LEU A 238 -3.26 -10.10 9.15
CA LEU A 238 -2.32 -10.98 8.43
C LEU A 238 -0.87 -10.54 8.63
N ILE A 239 -0.60 -9.23 8.52
CA ILE A 239 0.73 -8.64 8.76
C ILE A 239 1.14 -8.80 10.23
N GLY A 240 0.19 -8.58 11.13
CA GLY A 240 0.40 -8.44 12.57
C GLY A 240 0.22 -6.99 13.01
N GLN A 241 -0.63 -6.76 14.01
CA GLN A 241 -0.96 -5.41 14.47
C GLN A 241 0.25 -4.65 15.03
N ASP A 242 1.12 -5.35 15.76
CA ASP A 242 2.38 -4.82 16.28
C ASP A 242 3.33 -4.35 15.17
N VAL A 243 3.44 -5.12 14.09
CA VAL A 243 4.30 -4.79 12.96
C VAL A 243 3.73 -3.59 12.19
N ASN A 244 2.43 -3.61 11.89
CA ASN A 244 1.80 -2.51 11.16
C ASN A 244 1.81 -1.20 11.97
N GLU A 245 1.49 -1.25 13.27
CA GLU A 245 1.51 -0.06 14.15
C GLU A 245 2.93 0.49 14.30
N ALA A 246 3.95 -0.37 14.47
CA ALA A 246 5.34 0.06 14.57
C ALA A 246 5.80 0.83 13.32
N VAL A 247 5.44 0.36 12.12
CA VAL A 247 5.73 1.07 10.87
C VAL A 247 4.96 2.40 10.80
N THR A 248 3.68 2.42 11.18
CA THR A 248 2.89 3.68 11.21
C THR A 248 3.51 4.71 12.14
N ARG A 249 3.91 4.32 13.36
CA ARG A 249 4.57 5.20 14.32
C ARG A 249 5.92 5.69 13.80
N SER A 250 6.73 4.80 13.25
CA SER A 250 8.03 5.17 12.70
C SER A 250 7.91 6.20 11.58
N VAL A 251 6.97 6.02 10.65
CA VAL A 251 6.69 7.02 9.60
C VAL A 251 6.21 8.33 10.21
N TRP A 252 5.27 8.28 11.16
CA TRP A 252 4.71 9.46 11.81
C TRP A 252 5.77 10.29 12.56
N GLU A 253 6.57 9.65 13.40
CA GLU A 253 7.65 10.27 14.16
C GLU A 253 8.72 10.85 13.22
N SER A 254 9.06 10.13 12.14
CA SER A 254 10.06 10.57 11.16
C SER A 254 9.58 11.73 10.28
N PHE A 255 8.26 11.93 10.16
CA PHE A 255 7.66 13.13 9.58
C PHE A 255 7.33 14.20 10.63
N PHE A 256 7.99 14.16 11.80
CA PHE A 256 7.80 15.13 12.88
C PHE A 256 6.35 15.24 13.35
N HIS A 257 5.66 14.10 13.43
CA HIS A 257 4.27 13.96 13.83
C HIS A 257 3.24 14.59 12.88
N ASP A 258 3.52 14.61 11.57
CA ASP A 258 2.55 15.07 10.56
C ASP A 258 1.17 14.37 10.71
N PRO A 259 0.05 15.13 10.78
CA PRO A 259 -1.28 14.59 11.04
C PRO A 259 -1.79 13.60 9.96
N LYS A 260 -1.20 13.58 8.76
CA LYS A 260 -1.51 12.59 7.72
C LYS A 260 -1.13 11.17 8.13
N PHE A 261 -0.16 11.02 9.04
CA PHE A 261 0.37 9.73 9.46
C PHE A 261 0.00 9.33 10.90
N THR A 262 -0.91 10.07 11.55
CA THR A 262 -1.32 9.80 12.94
C THR A 262 -1.76 8.33 13.15
N PRO A 263 -1.18 7.61 14.14
CA PRO A 263 -1.59 6.26 14.51
C PRO A 263 -2.99 6.20 15.14
N SER A 264 -3.67 5.06 14.99
CA SER A 264 -5.00 4.82 15.58
C SER A 264 -4.90 4.33 17.04
N LEU A 265 -5.81 4.80 17.89
CA LEU A 265 -5.93 4.32 19.27
C LEU A 265 -6.57 2.93 19.32
N ALA A 266 -7.50 2.63 18.43
CA ALA A 266 -8.11 1.31 18.31
C ALA A 266 -7.07 0.24 17.94
N GLN A 267 -6.20 0.51 16.97
CA GLN A 267 -5.08 -0.38 16.67
C GLN A 267 -4.13 -0.54 17.87
N ARG A 268 -3.78 0.58 18.53
CA ARG A 268 -2.91 0.55 19.72
C ARG A 268 -3.43 -0.39 20.81
N ARG A 269 -4.74 -0.35 21.08
CA ARG A 269 -5.39 -1.20 22.10
C ARG A 269 -5.25 -2.69 21.76
N LEU A 270 -5.31 -3.06 20.48
CA LEU A 270 -5.08 -4.45 20.05
C LEU A 270 -3.65 -4.90 20.37
N VAL A 271 -2.67 -4.05 20.04
CA VAL A 271 -1.25 -4.33 20.29
C VAL A 271 -0.97 -4.45 21.79
N GLU A 272 -1.41 -3.48 22.59
CA GLU A 272 -1.23 -3.49 24.05
C GLU A 272 -1.95 -4.66 24.73
N SER A 273 -3.02 -5.18 24.13
CA SER A 273 -3.75 -6.35 24.62
C SER A 273 -3.19 -7.69 24.10
N GLY A 274 -2.12 -7.68 23.30
CA GLY A 274 -1.55 -8.89 22.70
C GLY A 274 -2.43 -9.53 21.62
N LEU A 275 -3.41 -8.80 21.08
CA LEU A 275 -4.30 -9.22 20.00
C LEU A 275 -3.68 -8.86 18.65
N LEU A 276 -2.63 -9.60 18.29
CA LEU A 276 -1.74 -9.31 17.17
C LEU A 276 -2.20 -9.88 15.81
N GLY A 277 -3.47 -10.27 15.67
CA GLY A 277 -4.02 -10.83 14.43
C GLY A 277 -3.86 -12.35 14.33
N ARG A 278 -3.61 -12.86 13.11
CA ARG A 278 -3.58 -14.30 12.82
C ARG A 278 -2.57 -15.07 13.65
N LYS A 279 -1.40 -14.47 13.92
CA LYS A 279 -0.31 -15.11 14.69
C LYS A 279 -0.65 -15.34 16.17
N SER A 280 -1.60 -14.60 16.71
CA SER A 280 -2.11 -14.75 18.09
C SER A 280 -3.53 -15.34 18.13
N GLY A 281 -4.08 -15.77 16.99
CA GLY A 281 -5.45 -16.28 16.87
C GLY A 281 -6.55 -15.21 16.99
N ARG A 282 -6.19 -13.94 17.22
CA ARG A 282 -7.14 -12.82 17.34
C ARG A 282 -6.45 -11.48 17.12
N GLY A 283 -7.10 -10.60 16.36
CA GLY A 283 -6.83 -9.18 16.22
C GLY A 283 -8.14 -8.42 16.10
N TRP A 284 -8.40 -7.79 14.95
CA TRP A 284 -9.73 -7.28 14.59
C TRP A 284 -10.75 -8.42 14.49
N PHE A 285 -10.33 -9.53 13.89
CA PHE A 285 -11.13 -10.75 13.78
C PHE A 285 -10.62 -11.85 14.71
N ARG A 286 -11.48 -12.83 15.01
CA ARG A 286 -11.08 -14.09 15.64
C ARG A 286 -10.72 -15.09 14.56
N TYR A 287 -9.62 -15.82 14.74
CA TYR A 287 -9.13 -16.82 13.80
C TYR A 287 -9.18 -18.22 14.44
N GLY A 288 -9.76 -19.17 13.70
CA GLY A 288 -10.00 -20.54 14.18
C GLY A 288 -11.45 -20.82 14.61
N ASP A 289 -12.34 -19.84 14.45
CA ASP A 289 -13.79 -19.98 14.63
C ASP A 289 -14.48 -19.94 13.26
N GLU A 290 -15.61 -20.63 13.10
CA GLU A 290 -16.35 -20.64 11.82
C GLU A 290 -17.21 -19.37 11.63
N ASP A 291 -17.50 -18.65 12.71
CA ASP A 291 -18.32 -17.43 12.71
C ASP A 291 -17.49 -16.15 12.47
N ARG A 292 -16.89 -16.04 11.28
CA ARG A 292 -16.32 -14.74 10.86
C ARG A 292 -17.48 -13.75 10.62
N PRO A 293 -17.43 -12.54 11.20
CA PRO A 293 -18.45 -11.52 10.96
C PRO A 293 -18.59 -11.26 9.46
N LEU A 294 -19.82 -11.31 8.97
CA LEU A 294 -20.16 -10.96 7.60
C LEU A 294 -20.40 -9.45 7.50
N ALA A 295 -20.13 -8.88 6.34
CA ALA A 295 -20.44 -7.49 6.05
C ALA A 295 -21.96 -7.24 6.18
N ALA A 296 -22.32 -6.16 6.86
CA ALA A 296 -23.69 -5.69 6.93
C ALA A 296 -24.21 -5.44 5.51
N THR A 297 -25.31 -6.12 5.16
CA THR A 297 -25.91 -6.06 3.84
C THR A 297 -27.40 -5.82 4.01
N ALA A 298 -27.90 -4.77 3.38
CA ALA A 298 -29.30 -4.38 3.43
C ALA A 298 -30.19 -5.48 2.84
N ALA A 299 -31.39 -5.64 3.41
CA ALA A 299 -32.40 -6.54 2.89
C ALA A 299 -32.87 -6.09 1.49
N PRO A 300 -33.47 -6.99 0.69
CA PRO A 300 -34.08 -6.62 -0.59
C PRO A 300 -35.09 -5.47 -0.43
N ALA A 301 -34.99 -4.47 -1.29
CA ALA A 301 -35.86 -3.29 -1.32
C ALA A 301 -36.39 -3.04 -2.74
N PRO A 302 -37.56 -2.39 -2.90
CA PRO A 302 -38.11 -2.10 -4.23
C PRO A 302 -37.24 -1.08 -4.97
N ALA A 303 -36.87 -1.41 -6.21
CA ALA A 303 -36.19 -0.47 -7.09
C ALA A 303 -37.17 0.61 -7.61
N PRO A 304 -36.71 1.86 -7.81
CA PRO A 304 -37.52 2.88 -8.46
C PRO A 304 -37.76 2.50 -9.94
N GLU A 305 -38.93 2.83 -10.47
CA GLU A 305 -39.25 2.63 -11.90
C GLU A 305 -38.55 3.67 -12.78
N GLN A 306 -38.28 4.86 -12.22
CA GLN A 306 -37.71 6.00 -12.90
C GLN A 306 -36.80 6.80 -11.97
N VAL A 307 -35.75 7.39 -12.52
CA VAL A 307 -34.85 8.34 -11.86
C VAL A 307 -34.52 9.51 -12.79
N THR A 308 -34.16 10.66 -12.24
CA THR A 308 -33.70 11.81 -13.03
C THR A 308 -32.24 12.12 -12.73
N VAL A 309 -31.40 12.19 -13.75
CA VAL A 309 -29.98 12.57 -13.64
C VAL A 309 -29.83 14.05 -13.96
N LEU A 310 -29.34 14.80 -12.98
CA LEU A 310 -29.15 16.25 -13.04
C LEU A 310 -27.68 16.60 -13.22
N GLY A 311 -27.29 17.02 -14.43
CA GLY A 311 -25.91 17.33 -14.76
C GLY A 311 -24.99 16.11 -14.88
N ALA A 312 -23.67 16.31 -14.74
CA ALA A 312 -22.68 15.26 -14.93
C ALA A 312 -22.35 14.53 -13.61
N LEU A 313 -22.52 13.21 -13.59
CA LEU A 313 -22.17 12.36 -12.43
C LEU A 313 -20.66 12.14 -12.23
N GLY A 314 -19.82 12.79 -13.04
CA GLY A 314 -18.36 12.71 -12.95
C GLY A 314 -17.85 11.27 -12.99
N PRO A 315 -17.07 10.82 -11.98
CA PRO A 315 -16.60 9.43 -11.88
C PRO A 315 -17.70 8.36 -11.92
N ALA A 316 -18.95 8.72 -11.59
CA ALA A 316 -20.09 7.80 -11.57
C ALA A 316 -20.93 7.82 -12.86
N ALA A 317 -20.42 8.41 -13.95
CA ALA A 317 -21.15 8.51 -15.23
C ALA A 317 -21.61 7.15 -15.79
N GLU A 318 -20.89 6.05 -15.52
CA GLU A 318 -21.28 4.71 -15.95
C GLU A 318 -22.60 4.22 -15.34
N LEU A 319 -23.02 4.77 -14.18
CA LEU A 319 -24.28 4.40 -13.55
C LEU A 319 -25.49 4.62 -14.46
N VAL A 320 -25.45 5.64 -15.33
CA VAL A 320 -26.54 5.91 -16.29
C VAL A 320 -26.83 4.67 -17.14
N ALA A 321 -25.81 4.13 -17.81
CA ALA A 321 -25.95 2.95 -18.65
C ALA A 321 -26.37 1.72 -17.84
N LEU A 322 -25.85 1.55 -16.61
CA LEU A 322 -26.24 0.43 -15.75
C LEU A 322 -27.73 0.51 -15.34
N MET A 323 -28.24 1.71 -15.05
CA MET A 323 -29.65 1.93 -14.72
C MET A 323 -30.57 1.60 -15.90
N GLU A 324 -30.22 2.07 -17.10
CA GLU A 324 -30.97 1.75 -18.32
C GLU A 324 -30.95 0.25 -18.63
N GLU A 325 -29.79 -0.41 -18.51
CA GLU A 325 -29.63 -1.86 -18.69
C GLU A 325 -30.45 -2.68 -17.68
N ALA A 326 -30.64 -2.16 -16.46
CA ALA A 326 -31.47 -2.77 -15.43
C ALA A 326 -32.98 -2.54 -15.65
N GLY A 327 -33.36 -1.80 -16.69
CA GLY A 327 -34.75 -1.49 -17.05
C GLY A 327 -35.35 -0.32 -16.26
N ILE A 328 -34.52 0.52 -15.63
CA ILE A 328 -34.95 1.73 -14.93
C ILE A 328 -34.99 2.87 -15.96
N HIS A 329 -36.09 3.62 -15.99
CA HIS A 329 -36.20 4.77 -16.87
C HIS A 329 -35.32 5.92 -16.33
N VAL A 330 -34.38 6.42 -17.14
CA VAL A 330 -33.49 7.51 -16.76
C VAL A 330 -33.85 8.76 -17.56
N ASP A 331 -34.36 9.77 -16.87
CA ASP A 331 -34.50 11.12 -17.43
C ASP A 331 -33.21 11.91 -17.26
N HIS A 332 -32.96 12.81 -18.21
CA HIS A 332 -31.77 13.64 -18.22
C HIS A 332 -32.13 15.12 -18.26
N GLU A 333 -31.58 15.86 -17.31
CA GLU A 333 -31.66 17.31 -17.28
C GLU A 333 -30.26 17.92 -17.42
N GLU A 334 -30.10 18.77 -18.44
CA GLU A 334 -28.84 19.47 -18.68
C GLU A 334 -28.61 20.57 -17.62
N GLY A 335 -27.44 20.52 -16.99
CA GLY A 335 -27.11 21.40 -15.87
C GLY A 335 -27.67 20.87 -14.54
N GLY A 336 -27.00 21.24 -13.44
CA GLY A 336 -27.33 20.72 -12.12
C GLY A 336 -26.09 20.27 -11.36
N PRO A 337 -26.26 19.80 -10.12
CA PRO A 337 -25.15 19.57 -9.20
C PRO A 337 -24.44 18.22 -9.40
N GLY A 338 -24.79 17.44 -10.42
CA GLY A 338 -24.23 16.10 -10.62
C GLY A 338 -24.84 15.09 -9.65
N ALA A 339 -26.15 14.86 -9.76
CA ALA A 339 -26.92 14.05 -8.81
C ALA A 339 -27.95 13.15 -9.51
N ILE A 340 -28.47 12.18 -8.76
CA ILE A 340 -29.60 11.34 -9.16
C ILE A 340 -30.78 11.67 -8.23
N LEU A 341 -31.95 11.97 -8.80
CA LEU A 341 -33.21 12.08 -8.08
C LEU A 341 -33.97 10.77 -8.13
N LEU A 342 -34.37 10.24 -6.97
CA LEU A 342 -35.24 9.06 -6.85
C LEU A 342 -36.74 9.41 -6.82
N GLY A 343 -37.04 10.69 -6.69
CA GLY A 343 -38.36 11.30 -6.60
C GLY A 343 -38.20 12.82 -6.66
N ASP A 344 -39.21 13.59 -6.25
CA ASP A 344 -39.18 15.05 -6.39
C ASP A 344 -38.06 15.71 -5.55
N ASP A 345 -37.82 15.20 -4.33
CA ASP A 345 -36.89 15.81 -3.35
C ASP A 345 -35.98 14.75 -2.68
N ASP A 346 -35.69 13.62 -3.33
CA ASP A 346 -34.83 12.56 -2.78
C ASP A 346 -33.54 12.44 -3.58
N TRP A 347 -32.44 12.88 -2.97
CA TRP A 347 -31.19 13.12 -3.66
C TRP A 347 -30.14 12.06 -3.39
N LEU A 348 -29.54 11.55 -4.47
CA LEU A 348 -28.35 10.71 -4.45
C LEU A 348 -27.16 11.45 -5.03
N PHE A 349 -26.12 11.63 -4.21
CA PHE A 349 -24.85 12.20 -4.63
C PHE A 349 -23.73 11.18 -4.51
N LEU A 350 -22.76 11.26 -5.43
CA LEU A 350 -21.48 10.59 -5.23
C LEU A 350 -20.82 11.18 -3.98
N ALA A 351 -20.27 10.31 -3.14
CA ALA A 351 -19.52 10.69 -1.95
C ALA A 351 -18.49 11.78 -2.27
N ASP A 352 -18.66 12.89 -1.58
CA ASP A 352 -17.76 14.02 -1.58
C ASP A 352 -17.11 14.14 -0.19
N GLY A 353 -16.48 15.27 0.14
CA GLY A 353 -15.88 15.43 1.46
C GLY A 353 -16.81 15.98 2.54
N SER A 354 -18.11 16.07 2.29
CA SER A 354 -19.12 16.62 3.21
C SER A 354 -20.03 15.54 3.80
N TYR A 355 -20.75 15.90 4.86
CA TYR A 355 -21.84 15.05 5.36
C TYR A 355 -23.05 15.14 4.42
N ALA A 356 -23.75 14.03 4.20
CA ALA A 356 -25.02 14.06 3.46
C ALA A 356 -26.03 15.02 4.12
N THR A 357 -26.03 15.05 5.46
CA THR A 357 -26.86 15.94 6.29
C THR A 357 -26.61 17.44 6.02
N GLU A 358 -25.39 17.82 5.60
CA GLU A 358 -25.04 19.22 5.34
C GLU A 358 -25.52 19.69 3.95
N ARG A 359 -25.82 18.76 3.02
CA ARG A 359 -26.22 19.10 1.65
C ARG A 359 -27.67 19.50 1.50
N GLY A 360 -28.56 19.04 2.37
CA GLY A 360 -29.97 19.41 2.32
C GLY A 360 -30.91 18.38 2.94
N ASP A 361 -32.20 18.56 2.67
CA ASP A 361 -33.23 17.64 3.11
C ASP A 361 -33.25 16.40 2.21
N SER A 362 -33.36 15.22 2.83
CA SER A 362 -33.41 13.92 2.15
C SER A 362 -32.28 13.63 1.16
N VAL A 363 -31.04 13.73 1.64
CA VAL A 363 -29.83 13.42 0.88
C VAL A 363 -29.21 12.09 1.30
N ILE A 364 -28.75 11.32 0.33
CA ILE A 364 -28.02 10.07 0.50
C ILE A 364 -26.74 10.12 -0.33
N HIS A 365 -25.60 9.84 0.28
CA HIS A 365 -24.35 9.63 -0.45
C HIS A 365 -24.23 8.16 -0.88
N PHE A 366 -23.70 7.93 -2.09
CA PHE A 366 -23.23 6.62 -2.52
C PHE A 366 -21.72 6.68 -2.78
N ASP A 367 -21.01 5.61 -2.41
CA ASP A 367 -19.55 5.63 -2.43
C ASP A 367 -18.95 5.56 -3.86
N LEU A 368 -17.68 5.92 -3.97
CA LEU A 368 -16.88 5.74 -5.18
C LEU A 368 -16.65 4.25 -5.46
N ALA A 369 -16.76 3.84 -6.72
CA ALA A 369 -16.27 2.55 -7.19
C ALA A 369 -15.06 2.72 -8.11
N LEU A 370 -14.14 1.75 -8.09
CA LEU A 370 -13.08 1.67 -9.10
C LEU A 370 -13.66 1.48 -10.51
N ASP A 371 -14.69 0.64 -10.59
CA ASP A 371 -15.44 0.28 -11.79
C ASP A 371 -16.86 -0.11 -11.32
N TYR A 372 -17.85 0.72 -11.63
CA TYR A 372 -19.23 0.52 -11.17
C TYR A 372 -19.88 -0.73 -11.78
N ARG A 373 -19.45 -1.15 -12.97
CA ARG A 373 -19.96 -2.35 -13.63
C ARG A 373 -19.42 -3.61 -12.97
N ALA A 374 -18.12 -3.65 -12.68
CA ALA A 374 -17.47 -4.81 -12.05
C ALA A 374 -17.72 -4.91 -10.54
N ALA A 375 -18.00 -3.79 -9.86
CA ALA A 375 -18.25 -3.78 -8.43
C ALA A 375 -19.41 -4.71 -8.04
N THR A 376 -19.27 -5.50 -6.98
CA THR A 376 -20.35 -6.38 -6.48
C THR A 376 -21.05 -5.80 -5.25
N ARG A 377 -20.54 -4.70 -4.69
CA ARG A 377 -21.09 -4.00 -3.53
C ARG A 377 -20.99 -2.48 -3.73
N ILE A 378 -21.90 -1.75 -3.09
CA ILE A 378 -21.84 -0.29 -2.91
C ILE A 378 -22.15 0.05 -1.44
N ALA A 379 -21.58 1.13 -0.93
CA ALA A 379 -21.98 1.70 0.36
C ALA A 379 -22.87 2.93 0.15
N LEU A 380 -23.89 3.08 1.01
CA LEU A 380 -24.77 4.25 1.08
C LEU A 380 -24.69 4.89 2.46
N ALA A 381 -24.61 6.22 2.52
CA ALA A 381 -24.66 7.01 3.76
C ALA A 381 -25.85 7.98 3.68
N PRO A 382 -27.01 7.63 4.26
CA PRO A 382 -28.14 8.55 4.36
C PRO A 382 -27.84 9.65 5.39
N GLY A 383 -28.16 10.90 5.07
CA GLY A 383 -28.11 11.99 6.06
C GLY A 383 -29.18 11.83 7.14
N ASP A 384 -29.04 12.55 8.25
CA ASP A 384 -29.93 12.47 9.41
C ASP A 384 -31.40 12.81 9.07
N THR A 385 -31.62 13.60 8.02
CA THR A 385 -32.95 13.99 7.52
C THR A 385 -33.43 13.13 6.34
N ALA A 386 -32.67 12.09 5.96
CA ALA A 386 -33.03 11.16 4.90
C ALA A 386 -34.35 10.45 5.19
N ARG A 387 -35.29 10.57 4.25
CA ARG A 387 -36.57 9.88 4.35
C ARG A 387 -36.36 8.36 4.26
N PRO A 388 -36.92 7.54 5.17
CA PRO A 388 -36.72 6.09 5.15
C PRO A 388 -37.10 5.43 3.81
N GLU A 389 -38.15 5.91 3.15
CA GLU A 389 -38.57 5.47 1.82
C GLU A 389 -37.52 5.76 0.75
N ALA A 390 -36.83 6.90 0.84
CA ALA A 390 -35.76 7.26 -0.08
C ALA A 390 -34.55 6.34 0.08
N VAL A 391 -34.21 6.01 1.33
CA VAL A 391 -33.14 5.04 1.63
C VAL A 391 -33.48 3.67 1.05
N LEU A 392 -34.73 3.21 1.19
CA LEU A 392 -35.17 1.94 0.59
C LEU A 392 -35.14 1.99 -0.94
N ALA A 393 -35.56 3.09 -1.56
CA ALA A 393 -35.48 3.26 -3.01
C ALA A 393 -34.02 3.27 -3.51
N ALA A 394 -33.11 3.92 -2.78
CA ALA A 394 -31.68 3.93 -3.08
C ALA A 394 -31.07 2.52 -2.97
N VAL A 395 -31.42 1.78 -1.91
CA VAL A 395 -31.03 0.38 -1.75
C VAL A 395 -31.55 -0.46 -2.91
N GLY A 396 -32.84 -0.33 -3.25
CA GLY A 396 -33.48 -1.06 -4.34
C GLY A 396 -32.86 -0.75 -5.71
N LEU A 397 -32.54 0.52 -5.97
CA LEU A 397 -31.83 0.97 -7.17
C LEU A 397 -30.54 0.19 -7.35
N PHE A 398 -29.61 0.27 -6.39
CA PHE A 398 -28.32 -0.42 -6.53
C PHE A 398 -28.43 -1.95 -6.48
N GLN A 399 -29.44 -2.51 -5.80
CA GLN A 399 -29.73 -3.94 -5.87
C GLN A 399 -30.18 -4.38 -7.27
N ALA A 400 -30.98 -3.57 -7.98
CA ALA A 400 -31.35 -3.83 -9.37
C ALA A 400 -30.13 -3.76 -10.30
N LEU A 401 -29.11 -2.96 -9.96
CA LEU A 401 -27.80 -2.95 -10.64
C LEU A 401 -26.90 -4.14 -10.26
N GLY A 402 -27.43 -5.13 -9.53
CA GLY A 402 -26.72 -6.33 -9.12
C GLY A 402 -25.76 -6.14 -7.95
N LYS A 403 -25.89 -5.07 -7.15
CA LYS A 403 -25.00 -4.79 -6.02
C LYS A 403 -25.57 -5.28 -4.71
N GLN A 404 -24.71 -5.81 -3.84
CA GLN A 404 -24.98 -5.84 -2.41
C GLN A 404 -24.87 -4.42 -1.87
N VAL A 405 -25.75 -4.02 -0.95
CA VAL A 405 -25.77 -2.64 -0.44
C VAL A 405 -25.45 -2.64 1.04
N SER A 406 -24.44 -1.88 1.44
CA SER A 406 -24.12 -1.62 2.84
C SER A 406 -24.56 -0.21 3.20
N VAL A 407 -25.55 -0.08 4.08
CA VAL A 407 -25.95 1.23 4.61
C VAL A 407 -25.08 1.49 5.84
N ILE A 408 -24.35 2.60 5.83
CA ILE A 408 -23.42 3.03 6.88
C ILE A 408 -23.88 4.36 7.48
N GLU A 409 -23.30 4.78 8.60
CA GLU A 409 -23.60 6.12 9.17
C GLU A 409 -23.14 7.25 8.23
N ASP A 410 -23.75 8.42 8.37
CA ASP A 410 -23.36 9.62 7.63
C ASP A 410 -21.95 10.07 8.04
N VAL A 411 -21.01 9.92 7.10
CA VAL A 411 -19.62 10.30 7.30
C VAL A 411 -19.05 10.92 6.02
N PRO A 412 -18.24 11.99 6.14
CA PRO A 412 -17.69 12.67 4.99
C PRO A 412 -16.67 11.79 4.27
N GLY A 413 -16.69 11.82 2.94
CA GLY A 413 -15.81 11.01 2.09
C GLY A 413 -16.12 9.52 2.05
N MET A 414 -17.09 9.04 2.83
CA MET A 414 -17.42 7.62 2.95
C MET A 414 -16.17 6.72 3.11
N ILE A 415 -16.16 5.52 2.52
CA ILE A 415 -15.09 4.53 2.71
C ILE A 415 -14.08 4.60 1.56
N VAL A 416 -14.53 4.44 0.31
CA VAL A 416 -13.65 4.34 -0.86
C VAL A 416 -13.16 5.71 -1.29
N ALA A 417 -14.06 6.69 -1.44
CA ALA A 417 -13.70 8.03 -1.92
C ALA A 417 -12.62 8.69 -1.04
N ARG A 418 -12.83 8.71 0.29
CA ARG A 418 -11.89 9.21 1.31
C ARG A 418 -10.54 8.51 1.24
N THR A 419 -10.55 7.18 1.18
CA THR A 419 -9.33 6.38 1.15
C THR A 419 -8.52 6.64 -0.12
N VAL A 420 -9.17 6.57 -1.28
CA VAL A 420 -8.51 6.77 -2.59
C VAL A 420 -7.99 8.20 -2.71
N ALA A 421 -8.77 9.21 -2.31
CA ALA A 421 -8.32 10.60 -2.38
C ALA A 421 -7.04 10.83 -1.56
N MET A 422 -6.96 10.26 -0.35
CA MET A 422 -5.74 10.35 0.49
C MET A 422 -4.55 9.58 -0.11
N LEU A 423 -4.78 8.42 -0.75
CA LEU A 423 -3.73 7.68 -1.46
C LEU A 423 -3.17 8.49 -2.64
N VAL A 424 -4.05 9.08 -3.45
CA VAL A 424 -3.69 9.95 -4.57
C VAL A 424 -2.90 11.16 -4.08
N ASP A 425 -3.34 11.82 -3.00
CA ASP A 425 -2.67 13.00 -2.47
C ASP A 425 -1.26 12.71 -1.96
N LEU A 426 -1.06 11.63 -1.19
CA LEU A 426 0.26 11.25 -0.73
C LEU A 426 1.19 10.84 -1.87
N ALA A 427 0.65 10.21 -2.92
CA ALA A 427 1.40 9.88 -4.11
C ALA A 427 1.80 11.15 -4.89
N ALA A 428 0.89 12.11 -5.06
CA ALA A 428 1.16 13.39 -5.70
C ALA A 428 2.20 14.21 -4.92
N ASP A 429 2.11 14.22 -3.59
CA ASP A 429 3.09 14.86 -2.71
C ASP A 429 4.47 14.20 -2.80
N ALA A 430 4.53 12.87 -2.92
CA ALA A 430 5.78 12.15 -3.16
C ALA A 430 6.44 12.56 -4.50
N VAL A 431 5.66 12.71 -5.58
CA VAL A 431 6.20 13.24 -6.85
C VAL A 431 6.67 14.69 -6.69
N ALA A 432 5.86 15.55 -6.04
CA ALA A 432 6.18 16.96 -5.86
C ALA A 432 7.50 17.18 -5.09
N LYS A 433 7.80 16.28 -4.16
CA LYS A 433 9.03 16.26 -3.37
C LYS A 433 10.17 15.47 -4.04
N ALA A 434 9.99 15.08 -5.31
CA ALA A 434 10.95 14.32 -6.10
C ALA A 434 11.37 12.99 -5.44
N VAL A 435 10.47 12.37 -4.68
CA VAL A 435 10.75 11.09 -4.01
C VAL A 435 10.95 9.98 -5.02
N ALA A 436 10.08 9.91 -6.04
CA ALA A 436 10.13 8.92 -7.11
C ALA A 436 9.37 9.46 -8.33
N SER A 437 9.58 8.84 -9.49
CA SER A 437 8.81 9.15 -10.69
C SER A 437 7.35 8.70 -10.56
N PRO A 438 6.38 9.31 -11.28
CA PRO A 438 5.00 8.86 -11.26
C PRO A 438 4.85 7.37 -11.60
N ALA A 439 5.55 6.90 -12.63
CA ALA A 439 5.51 5.50 -13.06
C ALA A 439 6.10 4.53 -12.02
N ASP A 440 7.17 4.93 -11.32
CA ASP A 440 7.75 4.13 -10.23
C ASP A 440 6.80 4.04 -9.04
N ILE A 441 6.11 5.12 -8.69
CA ILE A 441 5.10 5.13 -7.61
C ILE A 441 3.96 4.16 -7.94
N ASP A 442 3.39 4.27 -9.13
CA ASP A 442 2.29 3.39 -9.54
C ASP A 442 2.73 1.92 -9.63
N THR A 443 3.96 1.67 -10.07
CA THR A 443 4.53 0.32 -10.10
C THR A 443 4.74 -0.22 -8.69
N ALA A 444 5.26 0.61 -7.77
CA ALA A 444 5.49 0.23 -6.38
C ALA A 444 4.19 -0.14 -5.67
N MET A 445 3.13 0.65 -5.85
CA MET A 445 1.86 0.37 -5.18
C MET A 445 1.15 -0.87 -5.75
N ARG A 446 1.21 -1.09 -7.07
CA ARG A 446 0.66 -2.31 -7.69
C ARG A 446 1.42 -3.57 -7.28
N LEU A 447 2.75 -3.53 -7.23
CA LEU A 447 3.57 -4.73 -7.01
C LEU A 447 3.94 -4.98 -5.55
N GLY A 448 3.97 -3.94 -4.72
CA GLY A 448 4.34 -4.03 -3.31
C GLY A 448 3.17 -4.38 -2.40
N VAL A 449 1.99 -3.84 -2.70
CA VAL A 449 0.78 -4.01 -1.87
C VAL A 449 -0.44 -4.46 -2.67
N ASN A 450 -0.27 -4.88 -3.92
CA ASN A 450 -1.34 -5.41 -4.78
C ASN A 450 -2.53 -4.45 -4.94
N TYR A 451 -2.26 -3.15 -5.04
CA TYR A 451 -3.33 -2.20 -5.39
C TYR A 451 -3.85 -2.51 -6.80
N PRO A 452 -5.18 -2.40 -7.02
CA PRO A 452 -5.77 -2.70 -8.32
C PRO A 452 -5.33 -1.71 -9.40
N LEU A 453 -5.00 -0.49 -8.99
CA LEU A 453 -4.54 0.60 -9.83
C LEU A 453 -3.43 1.37 -9.11
N GLY A 454 -2.49 1.93 -9.89
CA GLY A 454 -1.53 2.88 -9.33
C GLY A 454 -2.27 4.14 -8.85
N PRO A 455 -1.94 4.72 -7.67
CA PRO A 455 -2.67 5.87 -7.13
C PRO A 455 -2.62 7.11 -8.03
N LEU A 456 -1.56 7.31 -8.82
CA LEU A 456 -1.48 8.47 -9.72
C LEU A 456 -2.33 8.25 -10.97
N GLU A 457 -2.26 7.05 -11.57
CA GLU A 457 -3.21 6.64 -12.62
C GLU A 457 -4.66 6.74 -12.13
N TRP A 458 -4.93 6.39 -10.87
CA TRP A 458 -6.26 6.53 -10.27
C TRP A 458 -6.68 8.00 -10.18
N GLY A 459 -5.77 8.87 -9.74
CA GLY A 459 -5.98 10.31 -9.72
C GLY A 459 -6.23 10.91 -11.11
N ASP A 460 -5.57 10.41 -12.15
CA ASP A 460 -5.80 10.83 -13.53
C ASP A 460 -7.17 10.41 -14.07
N ARG A 461 -7.69 9.25 -13.65
CA ARG A 461 -9.05 8.80 -14.00
C ARG A 461 -10.13 9.62 -13.31
N LEU A 462 -9.92 9.95 -12.03
CA LEU A 462 -10.86 10.73 -11.23
C LEU A 462 -10.81 12.23 -11.57
N GLY A 463 -9.64 12.72 -11.98
CA GLY A 463 -9.36 14.13 -12.23
C GLY A 463 -8.86 14.85 -10.98
N ALA A 464 -7.87 15.74 -11.15
CA ALA A 464 -7.27 16.50 -10.05
C ALA A 464 -8.30 17.38 -9.30
N HIS A 465 -9.30 17.93 -10.02
CA HIS A 465 -10.37 18.72 -9.41
C HIS A 465 -11.15 17.92 -8.37
N TRP A 466 -11.70 16.77 -8.76
CA TRP A 466 -12.50 15.93 -7.89
C TRP A 466 -11.73 15.52 -6.63
N VAL A 467 -10.49 15.04 -6.79
CA VAL A 467 -9.66 14.65 -5.63
C VAL A 467 -9.38 15.83 -4.70
N CYS A 468 -9.08 17.01 -5.25
CA CYS A 468 -8.83 18.22 -4.47
C CYS A 468 -10.07 18.71 -3.72
N GLU A 469 -11.23 18.64 -4.36
CA GLU A 469 -12.52 19.03 -3.80
C GLU A 469 -12.90 18.14 -2.62
N VAL A 470 -12.89 16.81 -2.81
CA VAL A 470 -13.14 15.83 -1.73
C VAL A 470 -12.23 16.08 -0.52
N LEU A 471 -10.93 16.31 -0.75
CA LEU A 471 -9.99 16.56 0.33
C LEU A 471 -10.17 17.94 0.99
N SER A 472 -10.61 18.95 0.23
CA SER A 472 -10.85 20.29 0.77
C SER A 472 -12.09 20.28 1.67
N GLU A 473 -13.17 19.67 1.21
CA GLU A 473 -14.38 19.49 2.02
C GLU A 473 -14.11 18.61 3.25
N LEU A 474 -13.38 17.49 3.10
CA LEU A 474 -12.95 16.67 4.24
C LEU A 474 -12.12 17.49 5.24
N HIS A 475 -11.30 18.42 4.76
CA HIS A 475 -10.50 19.28 5.61
C HIS A 475 -11.38 20.29 6.37
N ASP A 476 -12.43 20.79 5.73
CA ASP A 476 -13.37 21.73 6.33
C ASP A 476 -14.28 21.03 7.36
N SER A 477 -14.80 19.84 7.05
CA SER A 477 -15.58 19.01 7.97
C SER A 477 -14.75 18.41 9.12
N CYS A 478 -13.46 18.14 8.87
CA CYS A 478 -12.50 17.63 9.86
C CYS A 478 -11.24 18.52 9.95
N PRO A 479 -11.33 19.72 10.57
CA PRO A 479 -10.26 20.70 10.57
C PRO A 479 -9.12 20.30 11.53
N GLY A 480 -8.23 19.42 11.03
CA GLY A 480 -7.05 18.93 11.75
C GLY A 480 -5.78 18.88 10.90
N GLY A 481 -5.80 19.46 9.70
CA GLY A 481 -4.67 19.47 8.76
C GLY A 481 -4.43 18.15 8.00
N ARG A 482 -4.96 17.03 8.50
CA ARG A 482 -4.85 15.70 7.88
C ARG A 482 -5.30 15.67 6.41
N TYR A 483 -6.46 16.25 6.13
CA TYR A 483 -7.05 16.21 4.78
C TYR A 483 -6.61 17.37 3.89
N ALA A 484 -5.75 18.28 4.37
CA ALA A 484 -5.32 19.41 3.57
C ALA A 484 -4.69 18.94 2.23
N PRO A 485 -5.24 19.34 1.06
CA PRO A 485 -4.70 18.92 -0.23
C PRO A 485 -3.27 19.39 -0.43
N SER A 486 -2.43 18.53 -1.00
CA SER A 486 -1.04 18.85 -1.34
C SER A 486 -0.95 19.99 -2.36
N ALA A 487 0.19 20.70 -2.33
CA ALA A 487 0.41 21.85 -3.21
C ALA A 487 0.37 21.47 -4.70
N LEU A 488 0.83 20.27 -5.06
CA LEU A 488 0.77 19.81 -6.46
C LEU A 488 -0.68 19.60 -6.90
N LEU A 489 -1.49 18.95 -6.08
CA LEU A 489 -2.89 18.70 -6.39
C LEU A 489 -3.64 20.02 -6.60
N ARG A 490 -3.50 20.99 -5.68
CA ARG A 490 -4.09 22.34 -5.82
C ARG A 490 -3.66 23.04 -7.12
N ARG A 491 -2.38 22.96 -7.48
CA ARG A 491 -1.85 23.57 -8.72
C ARG A 491 -2.40 22.91 -9.97
N ARG A 492 -2.61 21.59 -9.97
CA ARG A 492 -3.19 20.84 -11.10
C ARG A 492 -4.67 21.15 -11.27
N THR A 493 -5.41 21.26 -10.17
CA THR A 493 -6.81 21.71 -10.18
C THR A 493 -6.95 23.11 -10.78
N ALA A 494 -6.11 24.06 -10.37
CA ALA A 494 -6.14 25.43 -10.91
C ALA A 494 -5.74 25.53 -12.40
N ALA A 495 -5.09 24.51 -12.94
CA ALA A 495 -4.70 24.42 -14.35
C ALA A 495 -5.73 23.66 -15.21
N GLU A 496 -6.87 23.24 -14.64
CA GLU A 496 -7.94 22.45 -15.29
C GLU A 496 -7.40 21.20 -16.03
N GLY A 497 -6.36 20.58 -15.47
CA GLY A 497 -5.64 19.48 -16.12
C GLY A 497 -5.82 18.12 -15.43
N LYS A 498 -5.29 17.08 -16.09
CA LYS A 498 -4.97 15.81 -15.45
C LYS A 498 -3.94 16.00 -14.34
N LEU A 499 -3.82 15.00 -13.46
CA LEU A 499 -2.85 15.06 -12.37
C LEU A 499 -1.41 14.98 -12.91
N PHE A 500 -1.15 14.11 -13.90
CA PHE A 500 0.15 13.95 -14.54
C PHE A 500 0.16 14.03 -16.07
#